data_AF-A0A1V6F583-F1
#
_entry.id   AF-A0A1V6F583-F1
#
_cell.length_a   1.000
_cell.length_b   1.000
_cell.length_c   1.000
_cell.angle_alpha   90.00
_cell.angle_beta   90.00
_cell.angle_gamma   90.00
#
_symmetry.space_group_name_H-M   'P 1'
#
loop_
_entity.id
_entity.type
_entity.pdbx_description
1 polymer ?
#
loop_
_entity_poly.entity_id
_entity_poly.type
_entity_poly.pdbx_seq_one_letter_code
_entity_poly.pdbx_strand_id
1 'polypeptide(L)'
;MGILTEMVKGYFEANNWEYECSPTEEGLFLAGIEAENTEFDVVIHADDDINQITCFCIHQDTVPEEKLNDVAEYMTRVNFSNVFVAYDMDFDDGEIRMRASMNLADMKPTPDMLDTLIQNTLSLADIYYPGLIAVLEDESSPKEALDECLSKMGDMVDEDEE
;
A
#
# COMPACT_ATOMS: atom_id res chain seq x y z
N MET A 1 -23.98 6.89 -6.30
CA MET A 1 -23.02 5.82 -6.62
C MET A 1 -22.50 6.02 -8.01
N GLY A 2 -21.25 6.47 -8.12
CA GLY A 2 -20.56 6.52 -9.39
C GLY A 2 -19.99 5.15 -9.79
N ILE A 3 -19.46 5.09 -11.01
CA ILE A 3 -19.04 3.84 -11.65
C ILE A 3 -17.83 3.23 -10.95
N LEU A 4 -16.87 4.05 -10.48
CA LEU A 4 -15.69 3.56 -9.77
C LEU A 4 -16.08 2.97 -8.42
N THR A 5 -16.96 3.66 -7.69
CA THR A 5 -17.52 3.17 -6.43
C THR A 5 -18.19 1.80 -6.60
N GLU A 6 -18.97 1.59 -7.67
CA GLU A 6 -19.59 0.30 -7.96
C GLU A 6 -18.57 -0.79 -8.32
N MET A 7 -17.53 -0.43 -9.08
CA MET A 7 -16.46 -1.37 -9.44
C MET A 7 -15.69 -1.86 -8.21
N VAL A 8 -15.35 -0.96 -7.28
CA VAL A 8 -14.63 -1.31 -6.05
C VAL A 8 -15.49 -2.21 -5.15
N LYS A 9 -16.79 -1.94 -5.01
CA LYS A 9 -17.71 -2.85 -4.30
C LYS A 9 -17.73 -4.25 -4.92
N GLY A 10 -17.84 -4.31 -6.25
CA GLY A 10 -17.81 -5.58 -6.98
C GLY A 10 -16.49 -6.33 -6.80
N TYR A 11 -15.37 -5.61 -6.67
CA TYR A 11 -14.07 -6.21 -6.38
C TYR A 11 -14.02 -6.89 -5.01
N PHE A 12 -14.44 -6.20 -3.95
CA PHE A 12 -14.50 -6.78 -2.60
C PHE A 12 -15.43 -8.00 -2.55
N GLU A 13 -16.61 -7.90 -3.17
CA GLU A 13 -17.57 -9.00 -3.24
C GLU A 13 -17.00 -10.22 -3.99
N ALA A 14 -16.30 -10.01 -5.11
CA ALA A 14 -15.71 -11.09 -5.89
C ALA A 14 -14.58 -11.82 -5.13
N ASN A 15 -13.84 -11.09 -4.29
CA ASN A 15 -12.75 -11.64 -3.46
C ASN A 15 -13.23 -12.16 -2.09
N ASN A 16 -14.52 -12.02 -1.76
CA ASN A 16 -15.10 -12.32 -0.44
C ASN A 16 -14.40 -11.58 0.71
N TRP A 17 -13.99 -10.34 0.49
CA TRP A 17 -13.38 -9.50 1.52
C TRP A 17 -14.46 -8.81 2.35
N GLU A 18 -14.31 -8.84 3.67
CA GLU A 18 -15.13 -8.01 4.56
C GLU A 18 -14.64 -6.56 4.49
N TYR A 19 -15.56 -5.61 4.34
CA TYR A 19 -15.22 -4.20 4.22
C TYR A 19 -16.29 -3.30 4.83
N GLU A 20 -15.85 -2.12 5.28
CA GLU A 20 -16.69 -1.04 5.74
C GLU A 20 -16.73 0.09 4.70
N CYS A 21 -17.87 0.78 4.61
CA CYS A 21 -17.99 2.01 3.81
C CYS A 21 -18.05 3.21 4.75
N SER A 22 -17.39 4.31 4.39
CA SER A 22 -17.52 5.54 5.17
C SER A 22 -18.97 6.04 5.19
N PRO A 23 -19.52 6.41 6.36
CA PRO A 23 -20.87 6.95 6.45
C PRO A 23 -20.96 8.41 5.96
N THR A 24 -19.82 9.10 5.86
CA THR A 24 -19.75 10.53 5.54
C THR A 24 -19.13 10.82 4.18
N GLU A 25 -18.37 9.87 3.63
CA GLU A 25 -17.63 10.03 2.38
C GLU A 25 -17.96 8.85 1.44
N GLU A 26 -18.70 9.13 0.37
CA GLU A 26 -19.02 8.11 -0.64
C GLU A 26 -17.74 7.74 -1.39
N GLY A 27 -17.53 6.44 -1.68
CA GLY A 27 -16.35 5.97 -2.40
C GLY A 27 -15.16 5.61 -1.52
N LEU A 28 -15.22 5.81 -0.19
CA LEU A 28 -14.20 5.35 0.74
C LEU A 28 -14.56 3.97 1.33
N PHE A 29 -13.66 3.02 1.18
CA PHE A 29 -13.78 1.64 1.64
C PHE A 29 -12.61 1.26 2.52
N LEU A 30 -12.86 0.53 3.61
CA LEU A 30 -11.84 0.04 4.53
C LEU A 30 -11.98 -1.48 4.69
N ALA A 31 -10.88 -2.21 4.60
CA ALA A 31 -10.81 -3.64 4.88
C ALA A 31 -9.52 -3.96 5.65
N GLY A 32 -9.63 -4.74 6.73
CA GLY A 32 -8.46 -5.32 7.40
C GLY A 32 -8.00 -6.56 6.65
N ILE A 33 -6.74 -6.58 6.23
CA ILE A 33 -6.17 -7.66 5.41
C ILE A 33 -4.90 -8.20 6.05
N GLU A 34 -4.93 -9.50 6.37
CA GLU A 34 -3.76 -10.25 6.83
C GLU A 34 -2.84 -10.56 5.63
N ALA A 35 -1.60 -10.10 5.71
CA ALA A 35 -0.53 -10.40 4.75
C ALA A 35 0.50 -11.37 5.39
N GLU A 36 1.64 -11.60 4.75
CA GLU A 36 2.64 -12.56 5.25
C GLU A 36 3.34 -12.06 6.52
N ASN A 37 3.69 -10.76 6.56
CA ASN A 37 4.51 -10.20 7.64
C ASN A 37 3.70 -9.39 8.66
N THR A 38 2.52 -8.89 8.28
CA THR A 38 1.66 -8.07 9.15
C THR A 38 0.21 -8.00 8.66
N GLU A 39 -0.64 -7.34 9.43
CA GLU A 39 -1.99 -6.96 9.02
C GLU A 39 -1.99 -5.49 8.58
N PHE A 40 -2.70 -5.20 7.49
CA PHE A 40 -2.87 -3.85 6.95
C PHE A 40 -4.33 -3.41 7.02
N ASP A 41 -4.53 -2.15 7.39
CA ASP A 41 -5.77 -1.44 7.10
C ASP A 41 -5.71 -0.96 5.65
N VAL A 42 -6.41 -1.66 4.76
CA VAL A 42 -6.47 -1.34 3.33
C VAL A 42 -7.62 -0.38 3.09
N VAL A 43 -7.29 0.85 2.70
CA VAL A 43 -8.25 1.88 2.33
C VAL A 43 -8.26 2.06 0.81
N ILE A 44 -9.43 1.90 0.20
CA ILE A 44 -9.64 2.22 -1.21
C ILE A 44 -10.54 3.45 -1.31
N HIS A 45 -10.03 4.50 -1.96
CA HIS A 45 -10.80 5.69 -2.29
C HIS A 45 -11.09 5.72 -3.79
N ALA A 46 -12.37 5.53 -4.15
CA ALA A 46 -12.90 5.67 -5.49
C ALA A 46 -13.56 7.04 -5.64
N ASP A 47 -12.82 7.99 -6.20
CA ASP A 47 -13.29 9.35 -6.45
C ASP A 47 -13.83 9.46 -7.88
N ASP A 48 -15.14 9.33 -8.01
CA ASP A 48 -15.86 9.44 -9.27
C ASP A 48 -15.90 10.88 -9.84
N ASP A 49 -15.68 11.91 -9.02
CA ASP A 49 -15.71 13.31 -9.46
C ASP A 49 -14.45 13.69 -10.24
N ILE A 50 -13.30 13.14 -9.86
CA ILE A 50 -12.01 13.33 -10.57
C ILE A 50 -11.54 12.09 -11.34
N ASN A 51 -12.37 11.04 -11.38
CA ASN A 51 -12.12 9.75 -12.03
C ASN A 51 -10.77 9.14 -11.61
N GLN A 52 -10.59 8.93 -10.31
CA GLN A 52 -9.37 8.41 -9.70
C GLN A 52 -9.68 7.30 -8.70
N ILE A 53 -8.85 6.26 -8.68
CA ILE A 53 -8.83 5.26 -7.62
C ILE A 53 -7.49 5.35 -6.90
N THR A 54 -7.53 5.41 -5.58
CA THR A 54 -6.34 5.36 -4.72
C THR A 54 -6.45 4.20 -3.75
N CYS A 55 -5.39 3.40 -3.66
CA CYS A 55 -5.24 2.34 -2.66
C CYS A 55 -4.21 2.80 -1.64
N PHE A 56 -4.54 2.65 -0.36
CA PHE A 56 -3.63 2.84 0.76
C PHE A 56 -3.53 1.54 1.55
N CYS A 57 -2.32 1.15 1.92
CA CYS A 57 -2.05 0.13 2.93
C CYS A 57 -1.48 0.86 4.14
N ILE A 58 -2.28 1.00 5.19
CA ILE A 58 -1.89 1.69 6.43
C ILE A 58 -1.27 0.66 7.37
N HIS A 59 -0.11 0.99 7.93
CA HIS A 59 0.52 0.13 8.93
C HIS A 59 -0.13 0.34 10.29
N GLN A 60 -0.23 -0.73 11.08
CA GLN A 60 -0.76 -0.65 12.45
C GLN A 60 0.23 0.04 13.42
N ASP A 61 1.51 0.07 13.10
CA ASP A 61 2.56 0.65 13.92
C ASP A 61 2.83 2.12 13.55
N THR A 62 2.90 2.99 14.57
CA THR A 62 3.34 4.39 14.44
C THR A 62 4.84 4.51 14.71
N VAL A 63 5.52 5.36 13.95
CA VAL A 63 6.95 5.63 14.11
C VAL A 63 7.19 6.54 15.32
N PRO A 64 8.02 6.16 16.30
CA PRO A 64 8.36 7.03 17.42
C PRO A 64 9.24 8.21 16.97
N GLU A 65 9.16 9.34 17.67
CA GLU A 65 9.78 10.62 17.29
C GLU A 65 11.29 10.49 16.98
N GLU A 66 12.00 9.69 17.78
CA GLU A 66 13.43 9.45 17.61
C GLU A 66 13.80 8.65 16.35
N LYS A 67 12.84 7.94 15.74
CA LYS A 67 13.02 7.12 14.53
C LYS A 67 12.53 7.78 13.24
N LEU A 68 11.82 8.91 13.33
CA LEU A 68 11.22 9.57 12.17
C LEU A 68 12.24 9.82 11.04
N ASN A 69 13.45 10.24 11.36
CA ASN A 69 14.46 10.53 10.34
C ASN A 69 14.99 9.28 9.63
N ASP A 70 15.26 8.20 10.38
CA ASP A 70 15.79 6.96 9.82
C ASP A 70 14.72 6.26 8.97
N VAL A 71 13.48 6.24 9.45
CA VAL A 71 12.33 5.71 8.71
C VAL A 71 12.01 6.56 7.47
N ALA A 72 12.05 7.89 7.57
CA ALA A 72 11.89 8.77 6.41
C ALA A 72 12.96 8.52 5.33
N GLU A 73 14.21 8.26 5.74
CA GLU A 73 15.27 7.88 4.80
C GLU A 73 14.94 6.56 4.12
N TYR A 74 14.55 5.53 4.88
CA TYR A 74 14.16 4.22 4.34
C TYR A 74 13.03 4.35 3.31
N MET A 75 11.94 5.02 3.70
CA MET A 75 10.77 5.27 2.85
C MET A 75 11.15 6.02 1.57
N THR A 76 12.01 7.05 1.67
CA THR A 76 12.48 7.81 0.51
C THR A 76 13.31 6.93 -0.44
N ARG A 77 14.12 6.01 0.09
CA ARG A 77 14.89 5.07 -0.73
C ARG A 77 13.98 4.06 -1.43
N VAL A 78 12.97 3.52 -0.74
CA VAL A 78 11.93 2.67 -1.35
C VAL A 78 11.25 3.42 -2.48
N ASN A 79 10.77 4.64 -2.24
CA ASN A 79 10.11 5.50 -3.23
C ASN A 79 10.99 5.80 -4.46
N PHE A 80 12.31 5.86 -4.28
CA PHE A 80 13.22 6.03 -5.41
C PHE A 80 13.41 4.74 -6.22
N SER A 81 13.34 3.58 -5.56
CA SER A 81 13.50 2.26 -6.18
C SER A 81 12.23 1.74 -6.87
N ASN A 82 11.05 2.21 -6.45
CA ASN A 82 9.76 1.73 -6.92
C ASN A 82 8.95 2.89 -7.54
N VAL A 83 8.41 2.68 -8.74
CA VAL A 83 7.64 3.70 -9.48
C VAL A 83 6.13 3.53 -9.33
N PHE A 84 5.69 2.41 -8.78
CA PHE A 84 4.28 2.03 -8.70
C PHE A 84 3.64 2.47 -7.38
N VAL A 85 4.36 2.28 -6.27
CA VAL A 85 3.94 2.70 -4.92
C VAL A 85 4.79 3.85 -4.40
N ALA A 86 4.24 4.58 -3.44
CA ALA A 86 4.97 5.52 -2.63
C ALA A 86 4.56 5.40 -1.15
N TYR A 87 5.54 5.44 -0.27
CA TYR A 87 5.37 5.64 1.16
C TYR A 87 5.06 7.11 1.46
N ASP A 88 4.06 7.33 2.31
CA ASP A 88 3.72 8.60 2.93
C ASP A 88 3.88 8.46 4.46
N MET A 89 4.47 9.45 5.13
CA MET A 89 4.56 9.55 6.60
C MET A 89 3.98 10.87 7.07
N ASP A 90 3.16 10.84 8.10
CA ASP A 90 2.86 12.04 8.89
C ASP A 90 3.97 12.22 9.94
N PHE A 91 4.64 13.37 9.92
CA PHE A 91 5.72 13.69 10.86
C PHE A 91 5.19 14.13 12.24
N ASP A 92 3.90 14.48 12.34
CA ASP A 92 3.32 14.95 13.60
C ASP A 92 3.02 13.77 14.55
N ASP A 93 2.63 12.60 14.03
CA ASP A 93 2.28 11.42 14.84
C ASP A 93 2.96 10.11 14.43
N GLY A 94 3.72 10.10 13.32
CA GLY A 94 4.45 8.92 12.85
C GLY A 94 3.57 7.88 12.16
N GLU A 95 2.31 8.21 11.79
CA GLU A 95 1.51 7.34 10.94
C GLU A 95 2.19 7.16 9.58
N ILE A 96 2.25 5.92 9.11
CA ILE A 96 2.81 5.58 7.81
C ILE A 96 1.81 4.78 6.98
N ARG A 97 1.88 4.98 5.68
CA ARG A 97 1.08 4.21 4.71
C ARG A 97 1.81 4.08 3.40
N MET A 98 1.55 2.99 2.70
CA MET A 98 1.92 2.84 1.30
C MET A 98 0.73 3.22 0.41
N ARG A 99 0.98 3.95 -0.67
CA ARG A 99 -0.03 4.47 -1.58
C ARG A 99 0.29 4.11 -3.02
N ALA A 100 -0.72 3.62 -3.74
CA ALA A 100 -0.76 3.64 -5.19
C ALA A 100 -2.03 4.34 -5.67
N SER A 101 -1.96 5.00 -6.82
CA SER A 101 -3.14 5.67 -7.37
C SER A 101 -3.16 5.61 -8.89
N MET A 102 -4.37 5.53 -9.43
CA MET A 102 -4.62 5.50 -10.86
C MET A 102 -5.61 6.61 -11.21
N ASN A 103 -5.13 7.64 -11.92
CA ASN A 103 -5.99 8.63 -12.55
C ASN A 103 -6.42 8.11 -13.92
N LEU A 104 -7.72 8.08 -14.18
CA LEU A 104 -8.31 7.44 -15.35
C LEU A 104 -8.67 8.44 -16.45
N ALA A 105 -8.50 9.75 -16.21
CA ALA A 105 -8.96 10.82 -17.08
C ALA A 105 -10.44 10.66 -17.45
N ASP A 106 -10.75 10.25 -18.68
CA ASP A 106 -12.11 9.97 -19.18
C ASP A 106 -12.36 8.46 -19.43
N MET A 107 -11.43 7.60 -19.02
CA MET A 107 -11.51 6.15 -19.20
C MET A 107 -12.16 5.46 -18.00
N LYS A 108 -12.56 4.20 -18.23
CA LYS A 108 -13.00 3.27 -17.18
C LYS A 108 -11.91 2.20 -17.01
N PRO A 109 -11.53 1.83 -15.78
CA PRO A 109 -10.56 0.76 -15.57
C PRO A 109 -11.16 -0.58 -15.97
N THR A 110 -10.31 -1.53 -16.35
CA THR A 110 -10.72 -2.94 -16.42
C THR A 110 -10.67 -3.54 -15.00
N PRO A 111 -11.37 -4.67 -14.75
CA PRO A 111 -11.22 -5.41 -13.49
C PRO A 111 -9.75 -5.76 -13.20
N ASP A 112 -8.99 -6.19 -14.20
CA ASP A 112 -7.57 -6.53 -14.05
C ASP A 112 -6.71 -5.32 -13.64
N MET A 113 -7.02 -4.11 -14.13
CA MET A 113 -6.32 -2.89 -13.70
C MET A 113 -6.61 -2.57 -12.23
N LEU A 114 -7.84 -2.78 -11.78
CA LEU A 114 -8.22 -2.59 -10.38
C LEU A 114 -7.55 -3.64 -9.48
N ASP A 115 -7.56 -4.90 -9.91
CA ASP A 115 -6.89 -5.98 -9.21
C ASP A 115 -5.39 -5.72 -9.09
N THR A 116 -4.73 -5.37 -10.20
CA THR A 116 -3.32 -5.00 -10.24
C THR A 116 -3.04 -3.82 -9.29
N LEU A 117 -3.91 -2.81 -9.25
CA LEU A 117 -3.75 -1.68 -8.33
C LEU A 117 -3.73 -2.15 -6.87
N ILE A 118 -4.71 -2.98 -6.48
CA ILE A 118 -4.92 -3.36 -5.09
C ILE A 118 -3.89 -4.40 -4.66
N GLN A 119 -3.77 -5.51 -5.39
CA GLN A 119 -2.89 -6.63 -5.06
C GLN A 119 -1.43 -6.20 -5.04
N ASN A 120 -0.95 -5.48 -6.07
CA ASN A 120 0.46 -5.07 -6.08
C ASN A 120 0.77 -4.06 -4.97
N THR A 121 -0.18 -3.19 -4.60
CA THR A 121 0.04 -2.27 -3.47
C THR A 121 0.20 -3.05 -2.18
N LEU A 122 -0.69 -4.01 -1.92
CA LEU A 122 -0.65 -4.87 -0.75
C LEU A 122 0.63 -5.72 -0.71
N SER A 123 0.97 -6.40 -1.81
CA SER A 123 2.17 -7.23 -1.90
C SER A 123 3.45 -6.42 -1.70
N LEU A 124 3.55 -5.23 -2.31
CA LEU A 124 4.74 -4.39 -2.12
C LEU A 124 4.80 -3.81 -0.71
N ALA A 125 3.66 -3.45 -0.10
CA ALA A 125 3.61 -3.02 1.29
C ALA A 125 4.16 -4.11 2.22
N ASP A 126 3.75 -5.35 2.00
CA ASP A 126 4.20 -6.50 2.76
C ASP A 126 5.70 -6.83 2.52
N ILE A 127 6.17 -6.79 1.27
CA ILE A 127 7.59 -7.06 0.94
C ILE A 127 8.54 -6.04 1.59
N TYR A 128 8.14 -4.76 1.64
CA TYR A 128 8.96 -3.71 2.24
C TYR A 128 8.76 -3.60 3.77
N TYR A 129 7.74 -4.23 4.34
CA TYR A 129 7.46 -4.14 5.77
C TYR A 129 8.60 -4.67 6.67
N PRO A 130 9.23 -5.83 6.39
CA PRO A 130 10.36 -6.29 7.20
C PRO A 130 11.53 -5.31 7.26
N GLY A 131 11.82 -4.62 6.15
CA GLY A 131 12.89 -3.63 6.11
C GLY A 131 12.57 -2.39 6.95
N LEU A 132 11.31 -1.95 6.93
CA LEU A 132 10.83 -0.89 7.82
C LEU A 132 11.02 -1.27 9.30
N ILE A 133 10.60 -2.47 9.70
CA ILE A 133 10.74 -2.96 11.08
C ILE A 133 12.22 -3.03 11.48
N ALA A 134 13.10 -3.53 10.61
CA ALA A 134 14.53 -3.60 10.90
C ALA A 134 15.16 -2.22 11.15
N VAL A 135 14.67 -1.17 10.49
CA VAL A 135 15.10 0.22 10.75
C VAL A 135 14.52 0.75 12.06
N LEU A 136 13.25 0.49 12.33
CA LEU A 136 12.59 0.87 13.59
C LEU A 136 13.29 0.29 14.82
N GLU A 137 13.73 -0.97 14.74
CA GLU A 137 14.36 -1.72 15.83
C GLU A 137 15.90 -1.56 15.89
N ASP A 138 16.49 -0.65 15.10
CA ASP A 138 17.96 -0.46 14.98
C ASP A 138 18.74 -1.72 14.54
N GLU A 139 18.08 -2.68 13.89
CA GLU A 139 18.71 -3.91 13.42
C GLU A 139 19.45 -3.70 12.09
N SER A 140 19.09 -2.68 11.32
CA SER A 140 19.72 -2.35 10.03
C SER A 140 19.69 -0.87 9.73
N SER A 141 20.67 -0.40 8.96
CA SER A 141 20.58 0.94 8.38
C SER A 141 19.50 1.00 7.29
N PRO A 142 18.92 2.17 7.00
CA PRO A 142 17.91 2.34 5.93
C PRO A 142 18.35 1.80 4.56
N LYS A 143 19.65 1.88 4.24
CA LYS A 143 20.18 1.34 2.99
C LYS A 143 20.22 -0.20 3.01
N GLU A 144 20.76 -0.78 4.08
CA GLU A 144 20.92 -2.23 4.20
C GLU A 144 19.55 -2.92 4.19
N ALA A 145 18.59 -2.38 4.94
CA ALA A 145 17.22 -2.89 4.98
C ALA A 145 16.55 -2.92 3.60
N LEU A 146 16.75 -1.88 2.77
CA LEU A 146 16.24 -1.88 1.40
C LEU A 146 16.93 -2.93 0.53
N ASP A 147 18.26 -3.03 0.60
CA ASP A 147 19.02 -3.98 -0.20
C ASP A 147 18.57 -5.43 0.09
N GLU A 148 18.25 -5.75 1.36
CA GLU A 148 17.70 -7.06 1.76
C GLU A 148 16.30 -7.32 1.19
N CYS A 149 15.38 -6.35 1.27
CA CYS A 149 14.05 -6.47 0.64
C CYS A 149 14.15 -6.73 -0.87
N LEU A 150 15.03 -6.01 -1.56
CA LEU A 150 15.21 -6.16 -3.01
C LEU A 150 15.83 -7.52 -3.38
N SER A 151 16.74 -8.05 -2.55
CA SER A 151 17.29 -9.39 -2.75
C SER A 151 16.20 -10.45 -2.68
N LYS A 152 15.38 -10.42 -1.61
CA LYS A 152 14.26 -11.38 -1.44
C LYS A 152 13.26 -11.30 -2.58
N MET A 153 12.94 -10.10 -3.04
CA MET A 153 12.03 -9.91 -4.18
C MET A 153 12.61 -10.52 -5.47
N GLY A 154 13.92 -10.45 -5.68
CA GLY A 154 14.59 -11.12 -6.79
C GLY A 154 14.46 -12.64 -6.73
N ASP A 155 14.67 -13.22 -5.54
CA ASP A 155 14.57 -14.67 -5.33
C ASP A 155 13.13 -15.19 -5.60
N MET A 156 12.09 -14.43 -5.23
CA MET A 156 10.69 -14.80 -5.50
C MET A 156 10.36 -14.84 -6.99
N VAL A 157 10.91 -13.91 -7.78
CA VAL A 157 10.70 -13.87 -9.23
C VAL A 157 11.38 -15.06 -9.90
N ASP A 158 12.57 -15.45 -9.43
CA ASP A 158 13.28 -16.61 -9.96
C ASP A 158 12.53 -17.93 -9.64
N GLU A 159 11.87 -18.04 -8.47
CA GLU A 159 11.07 -19.21 -8.08
C GLU A 159 9.77 -19.37 -8.90
N ASP A 160 9.12 -18.27 -9.29
CA ASP A 160 7.90 -18.30 -10.12
C ASP A 160 8.17 -18.65 -11.60
N GLU A 161 9.43 -18.58 -12.05
CA GLU A 161 9.85 -18.93 -13.41
C GLU A 161 10.30 -20.41 -13.59
N GLU A 162 10.44 -21.19 -12.50
CA GLU A 162 10.81 -22.63 -12.51
C GLU A 162 9.60 -23.59 -12.58
#